data_AF-A0A5Q4SG99-F1
#
_entry.id   AF-A0A5Q4SG99-F1
#
_cell.length_a   1.000
_cell.length_b   1.000
_cell.length_c   1.000
_cell.angle_alpha   90.00
_cell.angle_beta   90.00
_cell.angle_gamma   90.00
#
_symmetry.space_group_name_H-M   'P 1'
#
loop_
_entity.id
_entity.type
_entity.pdbx_description
1 polymer ?
#
loop_
_entity_poly.entity_id
_entity_poly.type
_entity_poly.pdbx_seq_one_letter_code
_entity_poly.pdbx_strand_id
1 'polypeptide(L)'
;MTSLVQHITIDCADAYKLAGFWSEVLGSPMSDDDEPGDPEALVDSPRGALLFVTVPESKSIKNRIHLDLRPEGRTRDEEVERLLALGATPVGDHRKPNGRGWVTLADPEGNEFCVECSAGERAALTGTRLPVTADDVSLAVRLAADTLAGSPAQDWRVPAGGLTWDCWETVEHLSDDLFAYAVQLGPRRPPQDREVPYRYGSEREGGPGNSIFANPDAGVPGLLQTLEASGALLTAMVRTTPSDVRSHHVFGLSDPEGFAAMGIVETLVHTYDVAAGLSLSWAPPQDLCDRVLARLFPDAPDDEDRWTVLLWSTGRADLPGRHRVTSWKWHGAPLDR
;
A
#
# COMPACT_ATOMS: atom_id res chain seq x y z
N MET A 1 29.20 9.58 8.99
CA MET A 1 28.61 8.28 8.58
C MET A 1 27.89 7.73 9.79
N THR A 2 26.69 7.19 9.60
CA THR A 2 25.86 6.58 10.66
C THR A 2 25.62 5.12 10.32
N SER A 3 25.46 4.27 11.34
CA SER A 3 25.17 2.85 11.17
C SER A 3 23.68 2.57 11.09
N LEU A 4 23.31 1.46 10.45
CA LEU A 4 21.96 0.89 10.45
C LEU A 4 21.95 -0.39 11.29
N VAL A 5 20.80 -0.72 11.87
CA VAL A 5 20.58 -2.04 12.44
C VAL A 5 20.32 -2.99 11.26
N GLN A 6 21.16 -4.01 11.11
CA GLN A 6 21.04 -4.96 9.99
C GLN A 6 20.03 -6.08 10.31
N HIS A 7 20.20 -6.77 11.44
CA HIS A 7 19.33 -7.86 11.87
C HIS A 7 19.24 -7.93 13.40
N ILE A 8 18.17 -8.56 13.88
CA ILE A 8 18.03 -9.02 15.27
C ILE A 8 18.30 -10.52 15.28
N THR A 9 19.25 -10.96 16.11
CA THR A 9 19.63 -12.37 16.18
C THR A 9 18.93 -13.09 17.33
N ILE A 10 18.41 -14.28 17.06
CA ILE A 10 17.70 -15.14 18.00
C ILE A 10 18.41 -16.49 18.04
N ASP A 11 18.88 -16.86 19.23
CA ASP A 11 19.46 -18.18 19.49
C ASP A 11 18.35 -19.22 19.62
N CYS A 12 18.55 -20.39 19.00
CA CYS A 12 17.56 -21.48 18.95
C CYS A 12 18.24 -22.85 18.81
N ALA A 13 17.48 -23.93 18.93
CA ALA A 13 17.95 -25.30 18.76
C ALA A 13 17.91 -25.77 17.30
N ASP A 14 17.05 -25.20 16.46
CA ASP A 14 16.94 -25.52 15.03
C ASP A 14 16.66 -24.24 14.20
N ALA A 15 17.73 -23.61 13.71
CA ALA A 15 17.63 -22.34 12.96
C ALA A 15 16.70 -22.43 11.76
N TYR A 16 16.80 -23.50 10.95
CA TYR A 16 16.00 -23.66 9.75
C TYR A 16 14.50 -23.79 10.06
N LYS A 17 14.13 -24.63 11.03
CA LYS A 17 12.70 -24.78 11.40
C LYS A 17 12.12 -23.52 12.00
N LEU A 18 12.88 -22.83 12.85
CA LEU A 18 12.39 -21.61 13.48
C LEU A 18 12.27 -20.46 12.47
N ALA A 19 13.23 -20.34 11.56
CA ALA A 19 13.15 -19.43 10.42
C ALA A 19 11.93 -19.72 9.54
N GLY A 20 11.62 -20.99 9.28
CA GLY A 20 10.42 -21.39 8.52
C GLY A 20 9.11 -20.94 9.18
N PHE A 21 9.01 -21.07 10.51
CA PHE A 21 7.87 -20.51 11.25
C PHE A 21 7.80 -18.98 11.07
N TRP A 22 8.92 -18.28 11.29
CA TRP A 22 8.96 -16.81 11.19
C TRP A 22 8.76 -16.27 9.76
N SER A 23 9.14 -17.05 8.74
CA SER A 23 8.83 -16.78 7.33
C SER A 23 7.32 -16.71 7.10
N GLU A 24 6.56 -17.67 7.63
CA GLU A 24 5.09 -17.66 7.57
C GLU A 24 4.46 -16.55 8.43
N VAL A 25 5.07 -16.22 9.58
CA VAL A 25 4.61 -15.10 10.42
C VAL A 25 4.73 -13.77 9.67
N LEU A 26 5.89 -13.50 9.06
CA LEU A 26 6.21 -12.23 8.41
C LEU A 26 5.81 -12.17 6.93
N GLY A 27 5.38 -13.29 6.34
CA GLY A 27 5.09 -13.39 4.91
C GLY A 27 6.30 -13.05 4.03
N SER A 28 7.52 -13.28 4.54
CA SER A 28 8.78 -12.97 3.87
C SER A 28 9.60 -14.26 3.77
N PRO A 29 10.13 -14.63 2.60
CA PRO A 29 10.83 -15.90 2.42
C PRO A 29 12.15 -15.93 3.21
N MET A 30 12.59 -17.15 3.52
CA MET A 30 13.98 -17.40 3.95
C MET A 30 14.95 -17.14 2.80
N SER A 31 16.25 -17.00 3.10
CA SER A 31 17.27 -16.97 2.06
C SER A 31 17.27 -18.28 1.27
N ASP A 32 17.43 -18.19 -0.07
CA ASP A 32 17.55 -19.36 -0.94
C ASP A 32 18.81 -20.19 -0.64
N ASP A 33 19.77 -19.62 0.07
CA ASP A 33 21.03 -20.27 0.47
C ASP A 33 20.91 -21.06 1.80
N ASP A 34 19.82 -20.90 2.56
CA ASP A 34 19.64 -21.55 3.87
C ASP A 34 19.03 -22.96 3.70
N GLU A 35 19.68 -23.99 4.24
CA GLU A 35 19.28 -25.39 4.11
C GLU A 35 19.07 -26.09 5.48
N PRO A 36 18.30 -27.20 5.54
CA PRO A 36 18.12 -27.95 6.78
C PRO A 36 19.44 -28.44 7.40
N GLY A 37 19.70 -28.02 8.64
CA GLY A 37 20.90 -28.38 9.39
C GLY A 37 22.00 -27.31 9.37
N ASP A 38 21.80 -26.20 8.65
CA ASP A 38 22.71 -25.08 8.71
C ASP A 38 22.75 -24.43 10.10
N PRO A 39 23.90 -23.87 10.50
CA PRO A 39 24.07 -23.29 11.83
C PRO A 39 23.28 -21.99 12.00
N GLU A 40 22.83 -21.37 10.92
CA GLU A 40 22.03 -20.15 10.93
C GLU A 40 21.04 -20.14 9.77
N ALA A 41 20.00 -19.32 9.88
CA ALA A 41 19.03 -19.07 8.83
C ALA A 41 18.47 -17.65 8.95
N LEU A 42 18.26 -16.97 7.81
CA LEU A 42 17.83 -15.58 7.73
C LEU A 42 16.43 -15.46 7.15
N VAL A 43 15.58 -14.67 7.83
CA VAL A 43 14.31 -14.19 7.26
C VAL A 43 14.46 -12.70 6.97
N ASP A 44 14.55 -12.35 5.68
CA ASP A 44 14.75 -10.97 5.23
C ASP A 44 13.40 -10.32 4.91
N SER A 45 12.90 -9.50 5.84
CA SER A 45 11.68 -8.72 5.63
C SER A 45 12.01 -7.28 5.23
N PRO A 46 11.22 -6.64 4.34
CA PRO A 46 11.42 -5.24 3.94
C PRO A 46 11.44 -4.23 5.10
N ARG A 47 10.94 -4.61 6.28
CA ARG A 47 10.88 -3.77 7.48
C ARG A 47 11.90 -4.15 8.57
N GLY A 48 12.74 -5.16 8.35
CA GLY A 48 13.81 -5.61 9.25
C GLY A 48 14.05 -7.11 9.20
N ALA A 49 15.30 -7.55 9.31
CA ALA A 49 15.66 -8.97 9.21
C ALA A 49 15.80 -9.66 10.58
N LEU A 50 15.41 -10.95 10.63
CA LEU A 50 15.62 -11.83 11.77
C LEU A 50 16.62 -12.93 11.39
N LEU A 51 17.69 -13.06 12.17
CA LEU A 51 18.70 -14.09 12.01
C LEU A 51 18.56 -15.13 13.12
N PHE A 52 18.38 -16.39 12.77
CA PHE A 52 18.28 -17.50 13.72
C PHE A 52 19.61 -18.23 13.77
N VAL A 53 20.12 -18.54 14.96
CA VAL A 53 21.43 -19.21 15.14
C VAL A 53 21.27 -20.41 16.05
N THR A 54 21.72 -21.57 15.56
CA THR A 54 21.67 -22.83 16.27
C THR A 54 22.72 -22.85 17.40
N VAL A 55 22.24 -22.98 18.64
CA VAL A 55 23.07 -23.12 19.85
C VAL A 55 22.67 -24.38 20.65
N PRO A 56 23.59 -25.00 21.40
CA PRO A 56 23.27 -26.21 22.16
C PRO A 56 22.41 -25.93 23.42
N GLU A 57 22.39 -24.69 23.91
CA GLU A 57 21.63 -24.31 25.10
C GLU A 57 20.16 -24.03 24.77
N SER A 58 19.26 -24.68 25.48
CA SER A 58 17.85 -24.32 25.44
C SER A 58 17.58 -23.01 26.20
N LYS A 59 16.55 -22.28 25.76
CA LYS A 59 16.05 -21.10 26.45
C LYS A 59 15.68 -21.43 27.90
N SER A 60 16.29 -20.71 28.85
CA SER A 60 16.10 -20.93 30.29
C SER A 60 15.52 -19.72 31.04
N ILE A 61 15.56 -18.53 30.45
CA ILE A 61 15.06 -17.30 31.05
C ILE A 61 14.29 -16.48 30.02
N LYS A 62 13.46 -15.53 30.48
CA LYS A 62 12.73 -14.58 29.63
C LYS A 62 13.68 -13.78 28.72
N ASN A 63 13.26 -13.54 27.48
CA ASN A 63 13.99 -12.68 26.54
C ASN A 63 14.16 -11.26 27.11
N ARG A 64 15.36 -10.69 26.93
CA ARG A 64 15.67 -9.31 27.37
C ARG A 64 15.31 -8.25 26.32
N ILE A 65 15.10 -8.70 25.10
CA ILE A 65 14.55 -7.93 23.99
C ILE A 65 13.12 -8.40 23.78
N HIS A 66 12.23 -7.46 23.47
CA HIS A 66 10.85 -7.75 23.08
C HIS A 66 10.73 -7.53 21.57
N LEU A 67 10.19 -8.51 20.87
CA LEU A 67 9.82 -8.39 19.47
C LEU A 67 8.32 -8.11 19.42
N ASP A 68 7.92 -6.94 18.94
CA ASP A 68 6.53 -6.51 18.92
C ASP A 68 6.04 -6.46 17.47
N LEU A 69 5.04 -7.29 17.16
CA LEU A 69 4.43 -7.41 15.85
C LEU A 69 3.19 -6.52 15.77
N ARG A 70 3.04 -5.84 14.63
CA ARG A 70 1.81 -5.14 14.28
C ARG A 70 1.19 -5.85 13.08
N PRO A 71 -0.03 -6.42 13.21
CA PRO A 71 -0.74 -6.99 12.08
C PRO A 71 -1.01 -5.95 10.99
N GLU A 72 -0.86 -6.37 9.73
CA GLU A 72 -1.27 -5.60 8.54
C GLU A 72 -2.44 -6.34 7.85
N GLY A 73 -3.48 -5.59 7.47
CA GLY A 73 -4.67 -6.14 6.80
C GLY A 73 -5.63 -6.96 7.68
N ARG A 74 -5.40 -7.06 9.00
CA ARG A 74 -6.29 -7.75 9.96
C ARG A 74 -6.19 -7.15 11.37
N THR A 75 -7.11 -7.54 12.23
CA THR A 75 -7.11 -7.19 13.66
C THR A 75 -6.05 -7.97 14.44
N ARG A 76 -5.70 -7.47 15.64
CA ARG A 76 -4.85 -8.21 16.59
C ARG A 76 -5.42 -9.60 16.88
N ASP A 77 -6.73 -9.71 17.07
CA ASP A 77 -7.33 -10.96 17.49
C ASP A 77 -7.32 -12.01 16.37
N GLU A 78 -7.59 -11.62 15.12
CA GLU A 78 -7.44 -12.49 13.95
C GLU A 78 -5.98 -12.93 13.73
N GLU A 79 -5.02 -12.04 13.97
CA GLU A 79 -3.60 -12.40 13.86
C GLU A 79 -3.19 -13.37 14.97
N VAL A 80 -3.65 -13.17 16.21
CA VAL A 80 -3.42 -14.12 17.30
C VAL A 80 -3.94 -15.50 16.93
N GLU A 81 -5.16 -15.60 16.40
CA GLU A 81 -5.72 -16.89 15.95
C GLU A 81 -4.87 -17.55 14.86
N ARG A 82 -4.41 -16.78 13.87
CA ARG A 82 -3.52 -17.28 12.81
C ARG A 82 -2.20 -17.80 13.37
N LEU A 83 -1.55 -17.04 14.25
CA LEU A 83 -0.24 -17.40 14.81
C LEU A 83 -0.34 -18.65 15.70
N LEU A 84 -1.43 -18.80 16.45
CA LEU A 84 -1.70 -20.04 17.20
C LEU A 84 -1.84 -21.25 16.25
N ALA A 85 -2.51 -21.08 15.10
CA ALA A 85 -2.62 -22.14 14.10
C ALA A 85 -1.27 -22.50 13.44
N LEU A 86 -0.33 -21.56 13.37
CA LEU A 86 1.05 -21.79 12.89
C LEU A 86 1.97 -22.47 13.92
N GLY A 87 1.53 -22.60 15.17
CA GLY A 87 2.30 -23.27 16.24
C GLY A 87 2.83 -22.34 17.33
N ALA A 88 2.43 -21.06 17.33
CA ALA A 88 2.68 -20.20 18.48
C ALA A 88 1.86 -20.66 19.71
N THR A 89 2.32 -20.31 20.91
CA THR A 89 1.63 -20.61 22.17
C THR A 89 1.33 -19.34 22.96
N PRO A 90 0.19 -19.24 23.67
CA PRO A 90 -0.14 -18.05 24.44
C PRO A 90 0.68 -17.98 25.72
N VAL A 91 1.29 -16.82 25.99
CA VAL A 91 2.08 -16.54 27.20
C VAL A 91 1.36 -15.58 28.13
N GLY A 92 0.70 -14.55 27.57
CA GLY A 92 0.00 -13.54 28.35
C GLY A 92 -1.00 -12.74 27.53
N ASP A 93 -2.12 -12.42 28.14
CA ASP A 93 -3.11 -11.53 27.56
C ASP A 93 -3.10 -10.19 28.30
N HIS A 94 -2.64 -9.15 27.62
CA HIS A 94 -2.52 -7.79 28.15
C HIS A 94 -3.47 -6.82 27.45
N ARG A 95 -4.50 -7.35 26.77
CA ARG A 95 -5.56 -6.56 26.16
C ARG A 95 -6.34 -5.83 27.24
N LYS A 96 -6.66 -4.57 26.97
CA LYS A 96 -7.41 -3.69 27.87
C LYS A 96 -8.83 -3.50 27.35
N PRO A 97 -9.81 -3.25 28.23
CA PRO A 97 -11.19 -2.98 27.82
C PRO A 97 -11.35 -1.81 26.85
N ASN A 98 -10.38 -0.88 26.82
CA ASN A 98 -10.34 0.23 25.88
C ASN A 98 -9.69 -0.13 24.53
N GLY A 99 -9.66 -1.41 24.15
CA GLY A 99 -9.09 -1.92 22.90
C GLY A 99 -7.55 -1.95 22.83
N ARG A 100 -6.85 -1.14 23.63
CA ARG A 100 -5.37 -1.07 23.67
C ARG A 100 -4.74 -2.32 24.28
N GLY A 101 -3.42 -2.41 24.20
CA GLY A 101 -2.63 -3.50 24.75
C GLY A 101 -2.29 -4.55 23.69
N TRP A 102 -1.71 -5.66 24.13
CA TRP A 102 -1.15 -6.69 23.27
C TRP A 102 -1.44 -8.08 23.82
N VAL A 103 -1.21 -9.09 23.00
CA VAL A 103 -1.13 -10.49 23.43
C VAL A 103 0.32 -10.93 23.29
N THR A 104 0.90 -11.49 24.34
CA THR A 104 2.24 -12.11 24.27
C THR A 104 2.07 -13.57 23.89
N LEU A 105 2.74 -13.98 22.82
CA LEU A 105 2.86 -15.35 22.36
C LEU A 105 4.31 -15.81 22.48
N ALA A 106 4.53 -17.12 22.42
CA ALA A 106 5.82 -17.76 22.27
C ALA A 106 5.85 -18.50 20.92
N ASP A 107 6.96 -18.41 20.20
CA ASP A 107 7.21 -19.25 19.03
C ASP A 107 7.40 -20.73 19.43
N PRO A 108 7.58 -21.67 18.48
CA PRO A 108 7.75 -23.09 18.80
C PRO A 108 8.92 -23.44 19.72
N GLU A 109 9.91 -22.55 19.87
CA GLU A 109 11.05 -22.70 20.77
C GLU A 109 10.91 -21.91 22.08
N GLY A 110 9.77 -21.24 22.27
CA GLY A 110 9.42 -20.53 23.49
C GLY A 110 9.90 -19.08 23.52
N ASN A 111 10.43 -18.52 22.43
CA ASN A 111 10.83 -17.12 22.39
C ASN A 111 9.60 -16.22 22.39
N GLU A 112 9.54 -15.29 23.34
CA GLU A 112 8.37 -14.44 23.51
C GLU A 112 8.35 -13.27 22.51
N PHE A 113 7.18 -13.02 21.94
CA PHE A 113 6.90 -11.86 21.10
C PHE A 113 5.48 -11.33 21.37
N CYS A 114 5.23 -10.05 21.10
CA CYS A 114 3.92 -9.43 21.32
C CYS A 114 3.18 -9.23 20.00
N VAL A 115 1.86 -9.36 20.02
CA VAL A 115 0.96 -8.96 18.94
C VAL A 115 0.19 -7.72 19.41
N GLU A 116 0.57 -6.58 18.86
CA GLU A 116 -0.03 -5.28 19.14
C GLU A 116 -1.31 -5.08 18.32
N CYS A 117 -2.10 -4.05 18.68
CA CYS A 117 -3.17 -3.56 17.82
C CYS A 117 -2.67 -3.27 16.39
N SER A 118 -3.52 -3.51 15.40
CA SER A 118 -3.25 -3.06 14.03
C SER A 118 -3.19 -1.52 13.97
N ALA A 119 -2.71 -0.98 12.85
CA ALA A 119 -2.79 0.46 12.62
C ALA A 119 -4.25 0.96 12.68
N GLY A 120 -5.19 0.21 12.06
CA GLY A 120 -6.61 0.57 12.02
C GLY A 120 -7.24 0.58 13.40
N GLU A 121 -6.97 -0.44 14.22
CA GLU A 121 -7.44 -0.50 15.60
C GLU A 121 -6.89 0.68 16.43
N ARG A 122 -5.60 1.01 16.30
CA ARG A 122 -5.03 2.17 17.02
C ARG A 122 -5.68 3.48 16.63
N ALA A 123 -5.89 3.70 15.33
CA ALA A 123 -6.51 4.90 14.79
C ALA A 123 -7.93 5.11 15.33
N ALA A 124 -8.75 4.05 15.30
CA ALA A 124 -10.11 4.08 15.87
C ALA A 124 -10.11 4.46 17.35
N LEU A 125 -9.13 3.97 18.12
CA LEU A 125 -9.03 4.23 19.56
C LEU A 125 -8.55 5.64 19.93
N THR A 126 -7.82 6.32 19.04
CA THR A 126 -7.34 7.70 19.26
C THR A 126 -8.19 8.75 18.57
N GLY A 127 -9.20 8.34 17.79
CA GLY A 127 -9.95 9.25 16.91
C GLY A 127 -9.08 9.89 15.83
N THR A 128 -7.88 9.35 15.58
CA THR A 128 -6.95 9.88 14.58
C THR A 128 -7.01 8.98 13.35
N ARG A 129 -7.33 9.58 12.21
CA ARG A 129 -7.16 8.99 10.88
C ARG A 129 -5.75 8.40 10.69
N LEU A 130 -5.66 7.26 9.99
CA LEU A 130 -4.38 6.78 9.47
C LEU A 130 -3.94 7.59 8.25
N PRO A 131 -2.69 8.09 8.21
CA PRO A 131 -2.21 8.86 7.08
C PRO A 131 -2.03 7.96 5.85
N VAL A 132 -2.11 8.55 4.66
CA VAL A 132 -1.65 7.90 3.43
C VAL A 132 -0.12 7.95 3.36
N THR A 133 0.51 6.84 3.02
CA THR A 133 1.97 6.70 2.98
C THR A 133 2.50 6.41 1.58
N ALA A 134 3.82 6.54 1.40
CA ALA A 134 4.47 6.10 0.16
C ALA A 134 4.34 4.59 -0.08
N ASP A 135 4.30 3.78 0.97
CA ASP A 135 4.10 2.33 0.86
C ASP A 135 2.71 2.01 0.27
N ASP A 136 1.70 2.82 0.59
CA ASP A 136 0.34 2.69 0.06
C ASP A 136 0.28 2.94 -1.46
N VAL A 137 1.05 3.92 -1.97
CA VAL A 137 1.18 4.18 -3.41
C VAL A 137 1.79 2.97 -4.11
N SER A 138 2.90 2.45 -3.57
CA SER A 138 3.55 1.26 -4.12
C SER A 138 2.64 0.02 -4.07
N LEU A 139 1.82 -0.14 -3.03
CA LEU A 139 0.83 -1.21 -2.96
C LEU A 139 -0.23 -1.06 -4.05
N ALA A 140 -0.82 0.12 -4.21
CA ALA A 140 -1.85 0.38 -5.21
C ALA A 140 -1.37 0.08 -6.63
N VAL A 141 -0.19 0.58 -6.99
CA VAL A 141 0.40 0.41 -8.32
C VAL A 141 0.73 -1.04 -8.61
N ARG A 142 1.29 -1.77 -7.62
CA ARG A 142 1.59 -3.20 -7.78
C ARG A 142 0.32 -4.02 -8.01
N LEU A 143 -0.71 -3.81 -7.19
CA LEU A 143 -1.99 -4.51 -7.34
C LEU A 143 -2.63 -4.25 -8.71
N ALA A 144 -2.57 -3.00 -9.18
CA ALA A 144 -3.05 -2.62 -10.50
C ALA A 144 -2.25 -3.33 -11.61
N ALA A 145 -0.92 -3.22 -11.59
CA ALA A 145 -0.05 -3.85 -12.58
C ALA A 145 -0.23 -5.38 -12.63
N ASP A 146 -0.26 -6.05 -11.48
CA ASP A 146 -0.46 -7.50 -11.38
C ASP A 146 -1.82 -7.94 -11.97
N THR A 147 -2.88 -7.19 -11.66
CA THR A 147 -4.23 -7.48 -12.18
C THR A 147 -4.29 -7.32 -13.70
N LEU A 148 -3.73 -6.22 -14.20
CA LEU A 148 -3.74 -5.88 -15.62
C LEU A 148 -2.84 -6.81 -16.45
N ALA A 149 -1.70 -7.23 -15.89
CA ALA A 149 -0.81 -8.23 -16.49
C ALA A 149 -1.49 -9.60 -16.65
N GLY A 150 -2.45 -9.93 -15.79
CA GLY A 150 -3.25 -11.15 -15.87
C GLY A 150 -4.28 -11.18 -16.99
N SER A 151 -4.44 -10.10 -17.78
CA SER A 151 -5.44 -10.03 -18.83
C SER A 151 -5.16 -10.99 -19.99
N PRO A 152 -6.15 -11.83 -20.41
CA PRO A 152 -6.02 -12.64 -21.62
C PRO A 152 -6.30 -11.83 -22.90
N ALA A 153 -6.71 -10.57 -22.78
CA ALA A 153 -7.11 -9.74 -23.90
C ALA A 153 -5.90 -9.39 -24.79
N GLN A 154 -6.05 -9.64 -26.10
CA GLN A 154 -5.04 -9.30 -27.11
C GLN A 154 -5.19 -7.86 -27.60
N ASP A 155 -6.40 -7.31 -27.52
CA ASP A 155 -6.71 -5.95 -27.95
C ASP A 155 -7.04 -5.07 -26.73
N TRP A 156 -6.25 -4.00 -26.57
CA TRP A 156 -6.40 -3.01 -25.52
C TRP A 156 -6.93 -1.67 -26.07
N ARG A 157 -7.30 -1.63 -27.36
CA ARG A 157 -7.94 -0.48 -28.04
C ARG A 157 -9.46 -0.53 -27.94
N VAL A 158 -9.97 -1.15 -26.88
CA VAL A 158 -11.38 -1.21 -26.51
C VAL A 158 -11.68 -0.16 -25.43
N PRO A 159 -12.91 0.40 -25.35
CA PRO A 159 -13.25 1.36 -24.30
C PRO A 159 -12.98 0.84 -22.89
N ALA A 160 -12.38 1.69 -22.04
CA ALA A 160 -12.16 1.37 -20.63
C ALA A 160 -13.46 1.60 -19.84
N GLY A 161 -14.28 0.55 -19.75
CA GLY A 161 -15.55 0.60 -19.02
C GLY A 161 -16.49 1.66 -19.60
N GLY A 162 -16.81 2.68 -18.80
CA GLY A 162 -17.69 3.79 -19.21
C GLY A 162 -16.97 4.98 -19.88
N LEU A 163 -15.64 4.93 -20.02
CA LEU A 163 -14.85 6.04 -20.55
C LEU A 163 -14.92 6.12 -22.08
N THR A 164 -14.63 7.31 -22.63
CA THR A 164 -14.63 7.56 -24.08
C THR A 164 -13.30 7.21 -24.76
N TRP A 165 -12.26 6.94 -23.97
CA TRP A 165 -10.94 6.49 -24.44
C TRP A 165 -10.70 5.02 -24.09
N ASP A 166 -9.70 4.44 -24.73
CA ASP A 166 -9.46 3.00 -24.66
C ASP A 166 -8.65 2.56 -23.41
N CYS A 167 -8.57 1.25 -23.19
CA CYS A 167 -7.82 0.66 -22.07
C CYS A 167 -6.33 1.01 -22.10
N TRP A 168 -5.72 1.10 -23.28
CA TRP A 168 -4.33 1.52 -23.43
C TRP A 168 -4.14 2.96 -22.96
N GLU A 169 -4.92 3.87 -23.52
CA GLU A 169 -4.90 5.30 -23.22
C GLU A 169 -5.20 5.58 -21.74
N THR A 170 -6.05 4.77 -21.11
CA THR A 170 -6.36 4.90 -19.69
C THR A 170 -5.15 4.56 -18.80
N VAL A 171 -4.36 3.55 -19.16
CA VAL A 171 -3.13 3.21 -18.41
C VAL A 171 -2.01 4.21 -18.68
N GLU A 172 -1.93 4.78 -19.88
CA GLU A 172 -1.03 5.90 -20.16
C GLU A 172 -1.40 7.14 -19.35
N HIS A 173 -2.69 7.49 -19.30
CA HIS A 173 -3.19 8.58 -18.47
C HIS A 173 -2.86 8.36 -16.99
N LEU A 174 -3.10 7.16 -16.47
CA LEU A 174 -2.72 6.81 -15.11
C LEU A 174 -1.21 6.95 -14.87
N SER A 175 -0.38 6.53 -15.83
CA SER A 175 1.07 6.72 -15.74
C SER A 175 1.44 8.21 -15.68
N ASP A 176 0.79 9.03 -16.51
CA ASP A 176 0.99 10.48 -16.54
C ASP A 176 0.55 11.15 -15.24
N ASP A 177 -0.59 10.78 -14.64
CA ASP A 177 -1.04 11.33 -13.37
C ASP A 177 -0.03 11.08 -12.25
N LEU A 178 0.45 9.84 -12.12
CA LEU A 178 1.46 9.47 -11.13
C LEU A 178 2.77 10.23 -11.37
N PHE A 179 3.20 10.35 -12.62
CA PHE A 179 4.35 11.15 -13.00
C PHE A 179 4.17 12.63 -12.66
N ALA A 180 3.03 13.22 -13.04
CA ALA A 180 2.69 14.62 -12.83
C ALA A 180 2.70 14.96 -11.34
N TYR A 181 2.08 14.13 -10.49
CA TYR A 181 2.10 14.29 -9.04
C TYR A 181 3.51 14.19 -8.46
N ALA A 182 4.33 13.26 -8.96
CA ALA A 182 5.72 13.12 -8.51
C ALA A 182 6.54 14.37 -8.85
N VAL A 183 6.49 14.83 -10.10
CA VAL A 183 7.29 15.98 -10.54
C VAL A 183 6.80 17.29 -9.91
N GLN A 184 5.53 17.36 -9.50
CA GLN A 184 4.98 18.50 -8.78
C GLN A 184 5.65 18.69 -7.40
N LEU A 185 6.22 17.64 -6.81
CA LEU A 185 6.98 17.67 -5.55
C LEU A 185 8.49 17.87 -5.75
N GLY A 186 9.02 17.58 -6.94
CA GLY A 186 10.45 17.53 -7.22
C GLY A 186 11.23 18.87 -7.10
N PRO A 187 10.69 20.04 -7.50
CA PRO A 187 11.40 21.30 -7.40
C PRO A 187 11.78 21.66 -5.96
N ARG A 188 12.95 22.27 -5.75
CA ARG A 188 13.36 22.80 -4.43
C ARG A 188 12.35 23.80 -3.83
N ARG A 189 11.57 24.45 -4.68
CA ARG A 189 10.45 25.33 -4.34
C ARG A 189 9.28 24.96 -5.24
N PRO A 190 8.44 24.01 -4.85
CA PRO A 190 7.33 23.56 -5.67
C PRO A 190 6.38 24.73 -6.03
N PRO A 191 5.88 24.81 -7.27
CA PRO A 191 4.98 25.88 -7.65
C PRO A 191 3.62 25.71 -6.97
N GLN A 192 3.01 26.82 -6.56
CA GLN A 192 1.76 26.83 -5.78
C GLN A 192 0.54 27.27 -6.60
N ASP A 193 0.77 27.90 -7.74
CA ASP A 193 -0.25 28.52 -8.58
C ASP A 193 -0.39 27.87 -9.97
N ARG A 194 0.45 26.88 -10.28
CA ARG A 194 0.48 26.18 -11.56
C ARG A 194 1.16 24.83 -11.45
N GLU A 195 0.87 23.98 -12.42
CA GLU A 195 1.61 22.74 -12.67
C GLU A 195 3.06 23.03 -13.08
N VAL A 196 3.95 22.06 -12.83
CA VAL A 196 5.30 22.08 -13.40
C VAL A 196 5.18 22.03 -14.92
N PRO A 197 5.85 22.93 -15.68
CA PRO A 197 5.54 23.18 -17.09
C PRO A 197 6.15 22.13 -18.03
N TYR A 198 5.76 20.87 -17.85
CA TYR A 198 5.95 19.83 -18.84
C TYR A 198 5.05 20.10 -20.06
N ARG A 199 5.47 19.62 -21.23
CA ARG A 199 4.68 19.79 -22.43
C ARG A 199 3.50 18.83 -22.39
N TYR A 200 2.29 19.38 -22.44
CA TYR A 200 1.05 18.62 -22.49
C TYR A 200 0.57 18.44 -23.94
N GLY A 201 0.07 17.26 -24.30
CA GLY A 201 -0.47 16.97 -25.63
C GLY A 201 -1.33 15.71 -25.64
N SER A 202 -1.96 15.38 -26.76
CA SER A 202 -2.71 14.13 -26.97
C SER A 202 -2.24 13.47 -28.27
N GLU A 203 -2.17 12.14 -28.31
CA GLU A 203 -1.80 11.39 -29.52
C GLU A 203 -2.92 11.36 -30.57
N ARG A 204 -4.18 11.57 -30.16
CA ARG A 204 -5.32 11.65 -31.08
C ARG A 204 -6.39 12.65 -30.65
N GLU A 205 -7.24 13.05 -31.59
CA GLU A 205 -8.40 13.87 -31.30
C GLU A 205 -9.35 13.14 -30.33
N GLY A 206 -9.73 13.81 -29.24
CA GLY A 206 -10.58 13.25 -28.18
C GLY A 206 -9.91 12.22 -27.26
N GLY A 207 -8.60 11.98 -27.39
CA GLY A 207 -7.82 11.18 -26.43
C GLY A 207 -7.43 11.98 -25.17
N PRO A 208 -6.93 11.32 -24.11
CA PRO A 208 -6.42 11.99 -22.92
C PRO A 208 -5.23 12.87 -23.27
N GLY A 209 -5.12 14.01 -22.60
CA GLY A 209 -3.91 14.81 -22.67
C GLY A 209 -2.91 14.30 -21.64
N ASN A 210 -1.66 14.09 -22.03
CA ASN A 210 -0.59 13.63 -21.15
C ASN A 210 0.71 14.40 -21.42
N SER A 211 1.64 14.34 -20.46
CA SER A 211 3.04 14.76 -20.61
C SER A 211 3.97 13.61 -21.00
N ILE A 212 3.64 12.38 -20.61
CA ILE A 212 4.35 11.15 -20.96
C ILE A 212 3.43 10.14 -21.66
N PHE A 213 4.01 9.32 -22.54
CA PHE A 213 3.31 8.28 -23.30
C PHE A 213 4.15 7.01 -23.31
N ALA A 214 3.50 5.85 -23.31
CA ALA A 214 4.20 4.58 -23.43
C ALA A 214 4.61 4.37 -24.89
N ASN A 215 5.72 3.65 -25.12
CA ASN A 215 6.08 3.29 -26.49
C ASN A 215 5.13 2.18 -26.99
N PRO A 216 4.31 2.41 -28.04
CA PRO A 216 3.37 1.39 -28.54
C PRO A 216 4.08 0.12 -29.02
N ASP A 217 5.32 0.21 -29.50
CA ASP A 217 6.09 -0.95 -29.96
C ASP A 217 6.49 -1.90 -28.82
N ALA A 218 6.48 -1.42 -27.57
CA ALA A 218 6.79 -2.24 -26.39
C ALA A 218 5.59 -3.10 -25.92
N GLY A 219 4.41 -2.89 -26.51
CA GLY A 219 3.19 -3.61 -26.18
C GLY A 219 2.74 -3.43 -24.72
N VAL A 220 1.79 -4.26 -24.29
CA VAL A 220 1.23 -4.23 -22.94
C VAL A 220 2.30 -4.38 -21.84
N PRO A 221 3.31 -5.26 -21.94
CA PRO A 221 4.37 -5.32 -20.94
C PRO A 221 5.12 -4.00 -20.76
N GLY A 222 5.43 -3.28 -21.86
CA GLY A 222 6.07 -1.97 -21.79
C GLY A 222 5.16 -0.87 -21.24
N LEU A 223 3.87 -0.95 -21.52
CA LEU A 223 2.85 -0.06 -20.93
C LEU A 223 2.80 -0.22 -19.41
N LEU A 224 2.73 -1.46 -18.90
CA LEU A 224 2.72 -1.73 -17.46
C LEU A 224 4.04 -1.35 -16.79
N GLN A 225 5.18 -1.55 -17.47
CA GLN A 225 6.47 -1.08 -16.96
C GLN A 225 6.51 0.46 -16.83
N THR A 226 5.83 1.19 -17.72
CA THR A 226 5.72 2.66 -17.66
C THR A 226 4.86 3.10 -16.46
N LEU A 227 3.78 2.38 -16.18
CA LEU A 227 2.96 2.56 -14.98
C LEU A 227 3.77 2.33 -13.70
N GLU A 228 4.49 1.20 -13.62
CA GLU A 228 5.34 0.88 -12.47
C GLU A 228 6.43 1.92 -12.23
N ALA A 229 7.10 2.39 -13.30
CA ALA A 229 8.12 3.42 -13.21
C ALA A 229 7.56 4.75 -12.67
N SER A 230 6.40 5.17 -13.16
CA SER A 230 5.73 6.40 -12.72
C SER A 230 5.25 6.30 -11.27
N GLY A 231 4.71 5.14 -10.89
CA GLY A 231 4.37 4.83 -9.51
C GLY A 231 5.58 4.86 -8.57
N ALA A 232 6.72 4.29 -8.99
CA ALA A 232 7.96 4.32 -8.22
C ALA A 232 8.49 5.75 -8.02
N LEU A 233 8.37 6.61 -9.04
CA LEU A 233 8.71 8.03 -8.93
C LEU A 233 7.84 8.73 -7.87
N LEU A 234 6.52 8.54 -7.91
CA LEU A 234 5.63 9.14 -6.91
C LEU A 234 5.94 8.61 -5.49
N THR A 235 6.09 7.30 -5.32
CA THR A 235 6.50 6.70 -4.05
C THR A 235 7.78 7.34 -3.51
N ALA A 236 8.81 7.50 -4.35
CA ALA A 236 10.08 8.08 -3.94
C ALA A 236 9.93 9.55 -3.53
N MET A 237 9.16 10.34 -4.29
CA MET A 237 8.91 11.75 -3.97
C MET A 237 8.09 11.90 -2.68
N VAL A 238 7.02 11.12 -2.50
CA VAL A 238 6.21 11.13 -1.26
C VAL A 238 7.07 10.76 -0.05
N ARG A 239 7.94 9.75 -0.18
CA ARG A 239 8.80 9.29 0.92
C ARG A 239 9.85 10.31 1.34
N THR A 240 10.38 11.06 0.38
CA THR A 240 11.55 11.93 0.61
C THR A 240 11.19 13.41 0.78
N THR A 241 9.99 13.82 0.39
CA THR A 241 9.55 15.21 0.50
C THR A 241 9.07 15.53 1.93
N PRO A 242 9.54 16.61 2.55
CA PRO A 242 9.05 17.04 3.86
C PRO A 242 7.53 17.29 3.89
N SER A 243 6.86 16.88 4.97
CA SER A 243 5.40 16.96 5.10
C SER A 243 4.81 18.38 5.13
N ASP A 244 5.62 19.42 5.32
CA ASP A 244 5.23 20.83 5.28
C ASP A 244 5.32 21.45 3.88
N VAL A 245 5.87 20.73 2.90
CA VAL A 245 5.89 21.15 1.50
C VAL A 245 4.47 21.21 0.94
N ARG A 246 4.20 22.25 0.16
CA ARG A 246 2.93 22.44 -0.56
C ARG A 246 3.21 22.68 -2.03
N SER A 247 2.44 22.04 -2.88
CA SER A 247 2.50 22.24 -4.34
C SER A 247 1.09 22.31 -4.93
N HIS A 248 1.01 22.94 -6.10
CA HIS A 248 -0.23 23.15 -6.82
C HIS A 248 -0.88 21.84 -7.26
N HIS A 249 -2.19 21.76 -7.07
CA HIS A 249 -3.10 20.89 -7.80
C HIS A 249 -4.36 21.69 -8.11
N VAL A 250 -5.10 21.34 -9.18
CA VAL A 250 -6.32 22.08 -9.59
C VAL A 250 -7.39 22.10 -8.48
N PHE A 251 -7.38 21.10 -7.59
CA PHE A 251 -8.27 21.00 -6.43
C PHE A 251 -7.67 21.53 -5.10
N GLY A 252 -6.61 22.33 -5.18
CA GLY A 252 -6.01 23.03 -4.03
C GLY A 252 -4.54 22.70 -3.83
N LEU A 253 -3.91 23.40 -2.88
CA LEU A 253 -2.52 23.13 -2.50
C LEU A 253 -2.42 21.79 -1.77
N SER A 254 -1.69 20.84 -2.34
CA SER A 254 -1.50 19.51 -1.78
C SER A 254 -0.11 19.36 -1.15
N ASP A 255 -0.07 18.56 -0.09
CA ASP A 255 1.15 18.07 0.53
C ASP A 255 1.51 16.68 0.01
N PRO A 256 2.67 16.09 0.41
CA PRO A 256 3.04 14.76 -0.05
C PRO A 256 1.99 13.68 0.23
N GLU A 257 1.31 13.72 1.38
CA GLU A 257 0.19 12.80 1.69
C GLU A 257 -0.98 13.00 0.72
N GLY A 258 -1.30 14.25 0.38
CA GLY A 258 -2.34 14.58 -0.60
C GLY A 258 -2.03 14.02 -1.98
N PHE A 259 -0.83 14.23 -2.51
CA PHE A 259 -0.42 13.65 -3.80
C PHE A 259 -0.36 12.12 -3.77
N ALA A 260 0.06 11.51 -2.65
CA ALA A 260 -0.01 10.07 -2.46
C ALA A 260 -1.46 9.56 -2.55
N ALA A 261 -2.38 10.23 -1.85
CA ALA A 261 -3.80 9.86 -1.87
C ALA A 261 -4.41 10.02 -3.26
N MET A 262 -4.06 11.09 -3.99
CA MET A 262 -4.54 11.33 -5.36
C MET A 262 -4.05 10.23 -6.31
N GLY A 263 -2.75 9.91 -6.26
CA GLY A 263 -2.18 8.83 -7.06
C GLY A 263 -2.82 7.48 -6.77
N ILE A 264 -3.17 7.20 -5.50
CA ILE A 264 -3.91 5.98 -5.15
C ILE A 264 -5.34 6.02 -5.70
N VAL A 265 -6.11 7.12 -5.53
CA VAL A 265 -7.46 7.22 -6.13
C VAL A 265 -7.39 6.87 -7.60
N GLU A 266 -6.55 7.60 -8.35
CA GLU A 266 -6.44 7.44 -9.80
C GLU A 266 -6.08 6.00 -10.16
N THR A 267 -5.10 5.41 -9.48
CA THR A 267 -4.71 4.01 -9.70
C THR A 267 -5.88 3.06 -9.49
N LEU A 268 -6.61 3.18 -8.38
CA LEU A 268 -7.68 2.25 -8.05
C LEU A 268 -8.88 2.38 -8.99
N VAL A 269 -9.29 3.61 -9.31
CA VAL A 269 -10.49 3.87 -10.11
C VAL A 269 -10.25 3.68 -11.60
N HIS A 270 -9.08 4.02 -12.13
CA HIS A 270 -8.78 3.75 -13.54
C HIS A 270 -8.43 2.29 -13.79
N THR A 271 -7.89 1.57 -12.80
CA THR A 271 -7.80 0.11 -12.89
C THR A 271 -9.20 -0.52 -12.93
N TYR A 272 -10.18 0.02 -12.19
CA TYR A 272 -11.59 -0.41 -12.30
C TYR A 272 -12.15 -0.18 -13.71
N ASP A 273 -11.89 1.00 -14.30
CA ASP A 273 -12.34 1.32 -15.65
C ASP A 273 -11.73 0.35 -16.69
N VAL A 274 -10.42 0.11 -16.62
CA VAL A 274 -9.71 -0.82 -17.51
C VAL A 274 -10.16 -2.27 -17.29
N ALA A 275 -10.28 -2.70 -16.02
CA ALA A 275 -10.74 -4.04 -15.69
C ALA A 275 -12.15 -4.29 -16.25
N ALA A 276 -13.05 -3.32 -16.18
CA ALA A 276 -14.37 -3.43 -16.80
C ALA A 276 -14.28 -3.57 -18.33
N GLY A 277 -13.44 -2.78 -19.00
CA GLY A 277 -13.23 -2.88 -20.45
C GLY A 277 -12.62 -4.21 -20.89
N LEU A 278 -11.70 -4.76 -20.08
CA LEU A 278 -11.02 -6.04 -20.34
C LEU A 278 -11.73 -7.27 -19.73
N SER A 279 -12.90 -7.08 -19.12
CA SER A 279 -13.68 -8.14 -18.45
C SER A 279 -12.91 -8.87 -17.34
N LEU A 280 -12.14 -8.12 -16.54
CA LEU A 280 -11.40 -8.59 -15.37
C LEU A 280 -12.17 -8.31 -14.07
N SER A 281 -11.96 -9.15 -13.07
CA SER A 281 -12.40 -8.89 -11.69
C SER A 281 -11.39 -7.99 -10.99
N TRP A 282 -11.87 -6.92 -10.35
CA TRP A 282 -11.02 -5.98 -9.62
C TRP A 282 -11.72 -5.47 -8.35
N ALA A 283 -11.02 -5.57 -7.22
CA ALA A 283 -11.39 -4.94 -5.97
C ALA A 283 -10.12 -4.71 -5.13
N PRO A 284 -9.83 -3.46 -4.73
CA PRO A 284 -8.68 -3.16 -3.89
C PRO A 284 -8.94 -3.42 -2.39
N PRO A 285 -7.90 -3.42 -1.55
CA PRO A 285 -8.04 -3.51 -0.10
C PRO A 285 -8.92 -2.39 0.48
N GLN A 286 -9.83 -2.77 1.40
CA GLN A 286 -10.79 -1.85 2.01
C GLN A 286 -10.11 -0.77 2.86
N ASP A 287 -9.03 -1.12 3.55
CA ASP A 287 -8.25 -0.22 4.39
C ASP A 287 -7.51 0.86 3.56
N LEU A 288 -7.07 0.51 2.35
CA LEU A 288 -6.47 1.44 1.41
C LEU A 288 -7.51 2.45 0.90
N CYS A 289 -8.72 1.97 0.56
CA CYS A 289 -9.84 2.83 0.17
C CYS A 289 -10.21 3.80 1.30
N ASP A 290 -10.31 3.30 2.53
CA ASP A 290 -10.64 4.10 3.71
C ASP A 290 -9.63 5.24 3.94
N ARG A 291 -8.34 4.92 3.90
CA ARG A 291 -7.25 5.90 4.03
C ARG A 291 -7.30 6.99 2.96
N VAL A 292 -7.80 6.69 1.77
CA VAL A 292 -7.91 7.69 0.71
C VAL A 292 -9.19 8.51 0.84
N LEU A 293 -10.31 7.85 1.14
CA LEU A 293 -11.59 8.49 1.43
C LEU A 293 -11.45 9.53 2.54
N ALA A 294 -10.90 9.13 3.68
CA ALA A 294 -10.70 10.05 4.80
C ALA A 294 -9.69 11.17 4.50
N ARG A 295 -8.90 11.12 3.39
CA ARG A 295 -7.92 12.16 3.03
C ARG A 295 -8.50 13.20 2.11
N LEU A 296 -9.23 12.73 1.10
CA LEU A 296 -9.64 13.53 -0.05
C LEU A 296 -11.15 13.78 -0.09
N PHE A 297 -11.93 12.98 0.63
CA PHE A 297 -13.39 13.03 0.64
C PHE A 297 -13.90 13.14 2.09
N PRO A 298 -13.75 14.30 2.74
CA PRO A 298 -14.15 14.49 4.15
C PRO A 298 -15.64 14.25 4.40
N ASP A 299 -16.47 14.41 3.37
CA ASP A 299 -17.92 14.16 3.43
C ASP A 299 -18.30 12.74 2.98
N ALA A 300 -17.31 11.85 2.77
CA ALA A 300 -17.57 10.47 2.39
C ALA A 300 -18.38 9.77 3.48
N PRO A 301 -19.42 9.01 3.10
CA PRO A 301 -20.13 8.15 4.02
C PRO A 301 -19.24 7.18 4.80
N ASP A 302 -19.64 6.86 6.03
CA ASP A 302 -18.98 5.87 6.90
C ASP A 302 -19.58 4.46 6.73
N ASP A 303 -19.95 4.08 5.50
CA ASP A 303 -20.43 2.74 5.16
C ASP A 303 -19.26 1.73 5.19
N GLU A 304 -19.53 0.46 5.57
CA GLU A 304 -18.51 -0.59 5.76
C GLU A 304 -17.76 -0.95 4.46
N ASP A 305 -18.44 -0.94 3.30
CA ASP A 305 -17.83 -1.21 2.00
C ASP A 305 -17.18 0.05 1.42
N ARG A 306 -15.94 0.30 1.86
CA ARG A 306 -15.11 1.46 1.52
C ARG A 306 -14.82 1.54 0.02
N TRP A 307 -14.69 0.41 -0.66
CA TRP A 307 -14.48 0.40 -2.11
C TRP A 307 -15.71 0.94 -2.86
N THR A 308 -16.91 0.47 -2.52
CA THR A 308 -18.15 0.99 -3.11
C THR A 308 -18.34 2.48 -2.79
N VAL A 309 -18.00 2.92 -1.57
CA VAL A 309 -18.01 4.35 -1.20
C VAL A 309 -17.05 5.17 -2.07
N LEU A 310 -15.84 4.66 -2.37
CA LEU A 310 -14.87 5.34 -3.22
C LEU A 310 -15.34 5.44 -4.68
N LEU A 311 -15.91 4.37 -5.23
CA LEU A 311 -16.53 4.41 -6.56
C LEU A 311 -17.70 5.39 -6.62
N TRP A 312 -18.54 5.45 -5.60
CA TRP A 312 -19.63 6.43 -5.52
C TRP A 312 -19.11 7.87 -5.39
N SER A 313 -18.10 8.09 -4.54
CA SER A 313 -17.49 9.41 -4.30
C SER A 313 -16.82 9.99 -5.55
N THR A 314 -16.44 9.12 -6.49
CA THR A 314 -15.86 9.49 -7.80
C THR A 314 -16.86 9.37 -8.96
N GLY A 315 -18.16 9.18 -8.67
CA GLY A 315 -19.23 9.17 -9.67
C GLY A 315 -19.30 7.93 -10.57
N ARG A 316 -18.54 6.88 -10.26
CA ARG A 316 -18.45 5.64 -11.04
C ARG A 316 -19.57 4.66 -10.72
N ALA A 317 -19.94 4.53 -9.46
CA ALA A 317 -21.00 3.61 -9.00
C ALA A 317 -22.13 4.31 -8.25
N ASP A 318 -23.27 3.62 -8.14
CA ASP A 318 -24.36 4.01 -7.24
C ASP A 318 -24.10 3.45 -5.83
N LEU A 319 -24.57 4.15 -4.80
CA LEU A 319 -24.54 3.72 -3.41
C LEU A 319 -25.97 3.63 -2.88
N PRO A 320 -26.45 2.45 -2.41
CA PRO A 320 -27.84 2.27 -2.00
C PRO A 320 -28.31 3.32 -0.99
N GLY A 321 -29.51 3.87 -1.20
CA GLY A 321 -30.09 4.88 -0.32
C GLY A 321 -29.52 6.30 -0.50
N ARG A 322 -28.64 6.53 -1.49
CA ARG A 322 -28.04 7.84 -1.77
C ARG A 322 -28.24 8.26 -3.22
N HIS A 323 -28.24 9.57 -3.45
CA HIS A 323 -28.27 10.12 -4.80
C HIS A 323 -26.92 9.88 -5.50
N ARG A 324 -26.96 9.63 -6.81
CA ARG A 324 -25.75 9.48 -7.63
C ARG A 324 -24.95 10.78 -7.63
N VAL A 325 -23.65 10.67 -7.46
CA VAL A 325 -22.71 11.79 -7.60
C VAL A 325 -22.48 12.05 -9.08
N THR A 326 -22.86 13.24 -9.56
CA THR A 326 -22.65 13.66 -10.97
C THR A 326 -21.51 14.65 -11.14
N SER A 327 -20.98 15.16 -10.03
CA SER A 327 -19.83 16.06 -9.97
C SER A 327 -19.14 15.84 -8.63
N TRP A 328 -17.81 15.74 -8.66
CA TRP A 328 -16.98 15.55 -7.49
C TRP A 328 -15.71 16.39 -7.60
N LYS A 329 -15.04 16.59 -6.46
CA LYS A 329 -13.72 17.21 -6.37
C LYS A 329 -13.00 16.61 -5.18
N TRP A 330 -11.68 16.53 -5.24
CA TRP A 330 -10.88 16.21 -4.06
C TRP A 330 -10.76 17.42 -3.12
N HIS A 331 -10.58 17.14 -1.84
CA HIS A 331 -10.08 18.10 -0.87
C HIS A 331 -8.55 18.10 -0.88
N GLY A 332 -7.93 18.92 -1.74
CA GLY A 332 -6.47 18.95 -1.91
C GLY A 332 -5.71 19.47 -0.69
N ALA A 333 -6.27 20.49 -0.03
CA ALA A 333 -5.68 21.08 1.17
C ALA A 333 -5.39 20.01 2.25
N PRO A 334 -4.27 20.13 2.99
CA PRO A 334 -4.03 19.30 4.16
C PRO A 334 -5.21 19.40 5.12
N LEU A 335 -5.56 18.28 5.74
CA LEU A 335 -6.53 18.28 6.82
C LEU A 335 -5.88 18.87 8.06
N ASP A 336 -6.62 19.70 8.79
CA ASP A 336 -6.18 20.15 10.11
C ASP A 336 -6.01 18.91 11.01
N ARG A 337 -4.85 18.83 11.68
CA ARG A 337 -4.52 17.74 12.62
C ARG A 337 -5.27 17.88 13.93
#